data_AF-A0A2H0PCP7-F1
#
_entry.id   AF-A0A2H0PCP7-F1
#
_cell.length_a   1.000
_cell.length_b   1.000
_cell.length_c   1.000
_cell.angle_alpha   90.00
_cell.angle_beta   90.00
_cell.angle_gamma   90.00
#
_symmetry.space_group_name_H-M   'P 1'
#
loop_
_entity.id
_entity.type
_entity.pdbx_description
1 polymer ?
#
loop_
_entity_poly.entity_id
_entity_poly.type
_entity_poly.pdbx_seq_one_letter_code
_entity_poly.pdbx_strand_id
1 'polypeptide(L)'
;MESKFPELGLKELIFYLYRDTLLPEMYDLLGEEETLKLVLVFGGMKISIPSMKEINDLKRNIDVFLSLSYSQGHETLQFLADKYDVTDVWIRAVYKKMHREYPKILQHLQELRAMDPVHITTRRNPVHGSKETQKN
;
A
#
# COMPACT_ATOMS: atom_id res chain seq x y z
N MET A 1 42.90 -16.99 -13.22
CA MET A 1 42.64 -15.54 -13.32
C MET A 1 41.46 -15.25 -12.42
N GLU A 2 41.71 -14.74 -11.22
CA GLU A 2 40.64 -14.27 -10.32
C GLU A 2 39.95 -13.09 -11.00
N SER A 3 38.63 -13.15 -11.14
CA SER A 3 37.85 -12.10 -11.78
C SER A 3 37.91 -10.84 -10.91
N LYS A 4 38.67 -9.83 -11.34
CA LYS A 4 38.76 -8.50 -10.73
C LYS A 4 37.52 -7.63 -11.01
N PHE A 5 36.34 -8.22 -11.08
CA PHE A 5 35.13 -7.41 -11.15
C PHE A 5 34.71 -7.10 -9.72
N PRO A 6 34.61 -5.82 -9.33
CA PRO A 6 33.97 -5.48 -8.07
C PRO A 6 32.56 -6.06 -8.12
N GLU A 7 32.16 -6.83 -7.10
CA GLU A 7 30.79 -7.30 -6.97
C GLU A 7 29.89 -6.07 -6.84
N LEU A 8 29.24 -5.70 -7.95
CA LEU A 8 28.19 -4.70 -7.96
C LEU A 8 26.99 -5.28 -7.23
N GLY A 9 26.66 -4.70 -6.09
CA GLY A 9 25.47 -5.05 -5.33
C GLY A 9 24.20 -4.65 -6.08
N LEU A 10 23.08 -5.21 -5.64
CA LEU A 10 21.77 -4.92 -6.22
C LEU A 10 21.41 -3.43 -6.09
N LYS A 11 21.84 -2.79 -4.99
CA LYS A 11 21.69 -1.35 -4.78
C LYS A 11 22.33 -0.56 -5.91
N GLU A 12 23.60 -0.79 -6.20
CA GLU A 12 24.35 -0.06 -7.23
C GLU A 12 23.72 -0.25 -8.61
N LEU A 13 23.21 -1.46 -8.89
CA LEU A 13 22.50 -1.74 -10.14
C LEU A 13 21.16 -1.00 -10.23
N ILE A 14 20.38 -0.93 -9.13
CA ILE A 14 19.12 -0.17 -9.09
C ILE A 14 19.39 1.32 -9.32
N PHE A 15 20.39 1.88 -8.63
CA PHE A 15 20.76 3.28 -8.77
C PHE A 15 21.28 3.62 -10.18
N TYR A 16 21.94 2.69 -10.86
CA TYR A 16 22.43 2.90 -12.21
C TYR A 16 21.34 2.76 -13.27
N LEU A 17 20.55 1.68 -13.21
CA LEU A 17 19.55 1.35 -14.25
C LEU A 17 18.25 2.14 -14.10
N TYR A 18 17.89 2.52 -12.88
CA TYR A 18 16.59 3.12 -12.56
C TYR A 18 16.73 4.46 -11.84
N ARG A 19 17.81 5.19 -12.13
CA ARG A 19 18.16 6.47 -11.50
C ARG A 19 17.04 7.49 -11.51
N ASP A 20 16.27 7.56 -12.60
CA ASP A 20 15.21 8.56 -12.80
C ASP A 20 13.82 8.03 -12.40
N THR A 21 13.78 6.98 -11.56
CA THR A 21 12.55 6.40 -11.02
C THR A 21 12.51 6.58 -9.51
N LEU A 22 11.40 6.20 -8.87
CA LEU A 22 11.26 6.22 -7.41
C LEU A 22 11.99 5.05 -6.72
N LEU A 23 12.49 4.06 -7.47
CA LEU A 23 13.07 2.84 -6.89
C LEU A 23 14.32 3.08 -6.03
N PRO A 24 15.27 3.94 -6.40
CA PRO A 24 16.42 4.26 -5.55
C PRO A 24 15.99 4.85 -4.20
N GLU A 25 15.06 5.80 -4.18
CA GLU A 25 14.56 6.42 -2.95
C GLU A 25 13.79 5.43 -2.08
N MET A 26 13.01 4.53 -2.70
CA MET A 26 12.33 3.45 -1.98
C MET A 26 13.31 2.47 -1.37
N TYR A 27 14.38 2.13 -2.11
CA TYR A 27 15.45 1.28 -1.62
C TYR A 27 16.13 1.88 -0.39
N ASP A 28 16.42 3.19 -0.41
CA ASP A 28 17.02 3.89 0.72
C ASP A 28 16.05 4.02 1.92
N LEU A 29 14.75 4.21 1.68
CA LEU A 29 13.75 4.40 2.73
C LEU A 29 13.31 3.09 3.40
N LEU A 30 13.05 2.05 2.60
CA LEU A 30 12.45 0.79 3.03
C LEU A 30 13.48 -0.34 3.18
N GLY A 31 14.64 -0.22 2.53
CA GLY A 31 15.61 -1.29 2.40
C GLY A 31 15.32 -2.22 1.21
N GLU A 32 16.25 -3.16 0.98
CA GLU A 32 16.26 -4.05 -0.18
C GLU A 32 15.02 -4.95 -0.23
N GLU A 33 14.76 -5.69 0.84
CA GLU A 33 13.72 -6.73 0.88
C GLU A 33 12.32 -6.16 0.62
N GLU A 34 11.98 -5.07 1.30
CA GLU A 34 10.66 -4.44 1.18
C GLU A 34 10.49 -3.73 -0.17
N THR A 35 11.55 -3.14 -0.71
CA THR A 35 11.53 -2.56 -2.06
C THR A 35 11.30 -3.64 -3.12
N LEU A 36 11.97 -4.78 -3.00
CA LEU A 36 11.76 -5.91 -3.91
C LEU A 36 10.35 -6.48 -3.80
N LYS A 37 9.82 -6.66 -2.59
CA LYS A 37 8.41 -7.08 -2.40
C LYS A 37 7.45 -6.12 -3.11
N LEU A 38 7.67 -4.81 -2.96
CA LEU A 38 6.82 -3.81 -3.59
C LEU A 38 6.90 -3.87 -5.12
N VAL A 39 8.11 -3.98 -5.68
CA VAL A 39 8.30 -4.12 -7.13
C VAL A 39 7.71 -5.43 -7.65
N LEU A 40 7.78 -6.52 -6.88
CA LEU A 40 7.20 -7.80 -7.30
C LEU A 40 5.67 -7.77 -7.29
N VAL A 41 5.06 -7.14 -6.28
CA VAL A 41 3.60 -7.08 -6.15
C VAL A 41 2.98 -6.07 -7.11
N PHE A 42 3.63 -4.91 -7.30
CA PHE A 42 3.05 -3.80 -8.07
C PHE A 42 3.81 -3.47 -9.36
N GLY A 43 4.87 -4.21 -9.69
CA GLY A 43 5.64 -4.03 -10.91
C GLY A 43 4.75 -4.16 -12.14
N GLY A 44 4.84 -3.19 -13.04
CA GLY A 44 3.99 -3.13 -14.24
C GLY A 44 2.57 -2.58 -13.99
N MET A 45 2.21 -2.26 -12.74
CA MET A 45 0.96 -1.59 -12.40
C MET A 45 1.18 -0.08 -12.24
N LYS A 46 0.16 0.71 -12.59
CA LYS A 46 0.11 2.13 -12.25
C LYS A 46 -0.56 2.29 -10.89
N ILE A 47 0.21 2.62 -9.86
CA ILE A 47 -0.30 2.90 -8.52
C ILE A 47 -0.61 4.40 -8.42
N SER A 48 -1.78 4.75 -7.90
CA SER A 48 -2.10 6.13 -7.52
C SER A 48 -1.65 6.38 -6.10
N ILE A 49 -0.72 7.32 -5.89
CA ILE A 49 -0.32 7.76 -4.55
C ILE A 49 -1.33 8.81 -4.09
N PRO A 50 -2.06 8.61 -2.98
CA PRO A 50 -3.01 9.59 -2.49
C PRO A 50 -2.29 10.86 -2.03
N SER A 51 -2.94 12.00 -2.20
CA SER A 51 -2.45 13.28 -1.73
C SER A 51 -2.42 13.35 -0.19
N MET A 52 -1.58 14.21 0.36
CA MET A 52 -1.53 14.46 1.80
C MET A 52 -2.89 14.91 2.36
N LYS A 53 -3.68 15.64 1.57
CA LYS A 53 -5.03 16.03 1.96
C LYS A 53 -5.94 14.81 2.15
N GLU A 54 -5.95 13.89 1.19
CA GLU A 54 -6.76 12.67 1.28
C GLU A 54 -6.35 11.79 2.47
N ILE A 55 -5.05 11.68 2.73
CA ILE A 55 -4.52 10.95 3.89
C ILE A 55 -4.99 11.60 5.19
N ASN A 56 -4.91 12.93 5.30
CA ASN A 56 -5.32 13.66 6.50
C ASN A 56 -6.84 13.61 6.70
N ASP A 57 -7.62 13.73 5.62
CA ASP A 57 -9.07 13.58 5.64
C ASP A 57 -9.46 12.18 6.13
N LEU A 58 -8.78 11.14 5.66
CA LEU A 58 -9.01 9.76 6.11
C LEU A 58 -8.66 9.58 7.59
N LYS A 59 -7.51 10.10 8.04
CA LYS A 59 -7.11 10.07 9.46
C LYS A 59 -8.17 10.72 10.35
N ARG A 60 -8.64 11.92 9.99
CA ARG A 60 -9.71 12.61 10.70
C ARG A 60 -11.00 11.80 10.73
N ASN A 61 -11.40 11.23 9.60
CA ASN A 61 -12.64 10.45 9.52
C ASN A 61 -12.58 9.20 10.42
N ILE A 62 -11.42 8.55 10.51
CA ILE A 62 -11.18 7.44 11.43
C ILE A 62 -11.27 7.91 12.88
N ASP A 63 -10.62 9.03 13.23
CA ASP A 63 -10.65 9.59 14.58
C ASP A 63 -12.08 9.93 15.04
N VAL A 64 -12.85 10.59 14.17
CA VAL A 64 -14.28 10.88 14.39
C VAL A 64 -15.07 9.60 14.62
N PHE A 65 -14.86 8.59 13.76
CA PHE A 65 -15.56 7.33 13.87
C PHE A 65 -15.28 6.60 15.18
N LEU A 66 -14.00 6.48 15.57
CA LEU A 66 -13.61 5.80 16.79
C LEU A 66 -14.10 6.55 18.03
N SER A 67 -13.94 7.87 18.06
CA SER A 67 -14.36 8.72 19.19
C SER A 67 -15.86 8.62 19.45
N LEU A 68 -16.69 8.74 18.41
CA LEU A 68 -18.15 8.65 18.54
C LEU A 68 -18.65 7.20 18.69
N SER A 69 -17.87 6.20 18.29
CA SER A 69 -18.21 4.80 18.59
C SER A 69 -18.03 4.47 20.07
N TYR A 70 -17.13 5.16 20.76
CA TYR A 70 -16.90 4.98 22.20
C TYR A 70 -17.83 5.85 23.05
N SER A 71 -18.06 7.11 22.66
CA SER A 71 -18.92 8.04 23.40
C SER A 71 -19.80 8.87 22.47
N GLN A 72 -21.09 8.55 22.44
CA GLN A 72 -22.11 9.25 21.62
C GLN A 72 -22.70 10.49 22.31
N GLY A 73 -21.95 11.13 23.21
CA GLY A 73 -22.37 12.35 23.90
C GLY A 73 -22.36 13.59 23.00
N HIS A 74 -23.22 14.57 23.33
CA HIS A 74 -23.16 15.89 22.69
C HIS A 74 -21.82 16.58 22.93
N GLU A 75 -21.22 16.39 24.11
CA GLU A 75 -19.90 16.92 24.46
C GLU A 75 -18.79 16.39 23.53
N THR A 76 -18.77 15.08 23.24
CA THR A 76 -17.80 14.49 22.31
C THR A 76 -17.99 15.05 20.90
N LEU A 77 -19.23 15.28 20.48
CA LEU A 77 -19.53 15.85 19.18
C LEU A 77 -19.00 17.28 19.07
N GLN A 78 -19.30 18.11 20.06
CA GLN A 78 -18.86 19.51 20.11
C GLN A 78 -17.34 19.59 20.17
N PHE A 79 -16.69 18.76 20.99
CA PHE A 79 -15.23 18.66 21.04
C PHE A 79 -14.61 18.34 19.67
N LEU A 80 -15.19 17.39 18.93
CA LEU A 80 -14.70 17.03 17.59
C LEU A 80 -14.96 18.13 16.55
N ALA A 81 -16.10 18.82 16.64
CA ALA A 81 -16.43 19.97 15.81
C ALA A 81 -15.39 21.09 16.00
N ASP A 82 -15.10 21.44 17.26
CA ASP A 82 -14.12 22.45 17.62
C ASP A 82 -12.69 22.04 17.22
N LYS A 83 -12.30 20.79 17.49
CA LYS A 83 -10.96 20.24 17.15
C LYS A 83 -10.65 20.34 15.66
N TYR A 84 -11.66 20.13 14.82
CA TYR A 84 -11.49 20.07 13.37
C TYR A 84 -11.99 21.32 12.63
N ASP A 85 -12.44 22.34 13.36
CA ASP A 85 -13.01 23.58 12.82
C ASP A 85 -14.13 23.30 11.78
N VAL A 86 -15.09 22.47 12.18
CA VAL A 86 -16.21 22.03 11.34
C VAL A 86 -17.50 21.98 12.13
N THR A 87 -18.63 21.90 11.44
CA THR A 87 -19.95 21.81 12.09
C THR A 87 -20.24 20.41 12.65
N ASP A 88 -21.03 20.36 13.73
CA ASP A 88 -21.62 19.13 14.29
C ASP A 88 -22.31 18.26 13.22
N VAL A 89 -23.02 18.89 12.28
CA VAL A 89 -23.73 18.21 11.19
C VAL A 89 -22.75 17.46 10.30
N TRP A 90 -21.60 18.09 10.00
CA TRP A 90 -20.54 17.49 9.20
C TRP A 90 -19.90 16.31 9.93
N ILE A 91 -19.61 16.43 11.23
CA ILE A 91 -19.07 15.34 12.05
C ILE A 91 -20.02 14.13 12.06
N ARG A 92 -21.33 14.36 12.25
CA ARG A 92 -22.36 13.30 12.19
C ARG A 92 -22.43 12.65 10.81
N ALA A 93 -22.28 13.43 9.73
CA ALA A 93 -22.26 12.90 8.38
C ALA A 93 -21.04 11.99 8.13
N VAL A 94 -19.86 12.40 8.60
CA VAL A 94 -18.65 11.57 8.55
C VAL A 94 -18.81 10.30 9.36
N TYR A 95 -19.31 10.38 10.59
CA TYR A 95 -19.58 9.22 11.42
C TYR A 95 -20.49 8.22 10.70
N LYS A 96 -21.61 8.69 10.13
CA LYS A 96 -22.57 7.86 9.39
C LYS A 96 -21.95 7.22 8.15
N LYS A 97 -21.09 7.95 7.44
CA LYS A 97 -20.36 7.41 6.28
C LYS A 97 -19.40 6.30 6.73
N MET A 98 -18.55 6.59 7.70
CA MET A 98 -17.57 5.63 8.22
C MET A 98 -18.24 4.40 8.84
N HIS A 99 -19.38 4.54 9.51
CA HIS A 99 -20.13 3.41 10.05
C HIS A 99 -20.54 2.39 8.97
N ARG A 100 -20.70 2.82 7.71
CA ARG A 100 -21.01 1.95 6.57
C ARG A 100 -19.75 1.37 5.90
N GLU A 101 -18.67 2.15 5.86
CA GLU A 101 -17.44 1.79 5.15
C GLU A 101 -16.48 0.95 6.02
N TYR A 102 -16.40 1.25 7.31
CA TYR A 102 -15.44 0.64 8.23
C TYR A 102 -15.55 -0.89 8.32
N PRO A 103 -16.75 -1.52 8.39
CA PRO A 103 -16.85 -2.97 8.38
C PRO A 103 -16.30 -3.61 7.09
N LYS A 104 -16.49 -2.95 5.94
CA LYS A 104 -15.96 -3.43 4.65
C LYS A 104 -14.44 -3.36 4.60
N ILE A 105 -13.88 -2.28 5.17
CA ILE A 105 -12.43 -2.13 5.31
C ILE A 105 -11.86 -3.24 6.20
N LEU A 106 -12.50 -3.53 7.33
CA LEU A 106 -12.08 -4.61 8.22
C LEU A 106 -12.13 -5.98 7.53
N GLN A 107 -13.21 -6.27 6.82
CA GLN A 107 -13.33 -7.52 6.07
C GLN A 107 -12.20 -7.65 5.03
N HIS A 108 -11.95 -6.59 4.25
CA HIS A 108 -10.88 -6.59 3.26
C HIS A 108 -9.50 -6.79 3.89
N LEU A 109 -9.23 -6.16 5.04
CA LEU A 109 -7.99 -6.36 5.78
C LEU A 109 -7.83 -7.79 6.31
N GLN A 110 -8.92 -8.43 6.73
CA GLN A 110 -8.91 -9.84 7.15
C GLN A 110 -8.60 -10.76 5.97
N GLU A 111 -9.21 -10.51 4.81
CA GLU A 111 -8.93 -11.22 3.57
C GLU A 111 -7.45 -11.11 3.19
N LEU A 112 -6.89 -9.89 3.20
CA LEU A 112 -5.47 -9.65 2.92
C LEU A 112 -4.52 -10.36 3.89
N ARG A 113 -4.89 -10.47 5.17
CA ARG A 113 -4.07 -11.19 6.18
C ARG A 113 -4.19 -12.70 6.07
N ALA A 114 -5.31 -13.19 5.55
CA ALA A 114 -5.53 -14.62 5.33
C ALA A 114 -4.92 -15.13 4.02
N MET A 115 -4.52 -14.22 3.11
CA MET A 115 -3.78 -14.59 1.92
C MET A 115 -2.41 -15.15 2.30
N ASP A 116 -2.04 -16.28 1.69
CA ASP A 116 -0.71 -16.85 1.84
C ASP A 116 0.35 -15.80 1.47
N PRO A 117 1.46 -15.72 2.23
CA PRO A 117 2.55 -14.82 1.89
C PRO A 117 3.03 -15.16 0.49
N VAL A 118 3.07 -14.15 -0.40
CA VAL A 118 3.46 -14.29 -1.80
C VAL A 118 4.75 -15.12 -1.87
N HIS A 119 4.62 -16.39 -2.28
CA HIS A 119 5.76 -17.27 -2.42
C HIS A 119 6.58 -16.78 -3.60
N ILE A 120 7.75 -16.22 -3.29
CA ILE A 120 8.73 -15.75 -4.27
C ILE A 120 9.25 -16.98 -5.00
N THR A 121 8.57 -17.37 -6.07
CA THR A 121 9.09 -18.40 -6.97
C THR A 121 10.00 -17.69 -7.96
N THR A 122 11.31 -17.80 -7.75
CA THR A 122 12.35 -17.40 -8.72
C THR A 122 12.35 -18.26 -9.98
N ARG A 123 11.44 -19.23 -10.09
CA ARG A 123 11.30 -20.05 -11.29
C ARG A 123 10.68 -19.20 -12.40
N ARG A 124 11.49 -18.88 -13.39
CA ARG A 124 11.01 -18.47 -14.72
C ARG A 124 9.91 -19.43 -15.14
N ASN A 125 8.70 -18.92 -15.36
CA ASN A 125 7.70 -19.64 -16.13
C ASN A 125 8.36 -20.03 -17.47
N PRO A 126 8.39 -21.32 -17.85
CA PRO A 126 8.87 -21.71 -19.17
C PRO A 126 7.85 -21.19 -20.19
N VAL A 127 8.10 -19.97 -20.68
CA VAL A 127 7.43 -19.45 -21.87
C VAL A 127 7.94 -20.29 -23.03
N HIS A 128 7.08 -21.19 -23.51
CA HIS A 128 7.23 -22.03 -24.71
C HIS A 128 8.12 -23.28 -24.61
N GLY A 129 7.54 -24.37 -24.09
CA GLY A 129 7.68 -25.71 -24.69
C GLY A 129 6.27 -26.20 -25.01
N SER A 130 5.88 -26.66 -26.19
CA SER A 130 6.64 -27.29 -27.27
C SER A 130 5.83 -27.09 -28.56
N LYS A 131 6.45 -26.56 -29.62
CA LYS A 131 6.02 -26.87 -30.98
C LYS A 131 6.61 -28.24 -31.31
N GLU A 132 5.87 -29.30 -31.06
CA GLU A 132 6.13 -30.61 -31.68
C GLU A 132 4.84 -31.10 -32.35
N THR A 133 4.74 -30.91 -33.66
CA THR A 133 4.93 -31.97 -34.67
C THR A 133 3.69 -32.87 -34.81
N GLN A 134 2.73 -32.44 -35.63
CA GLN A 134 1.91 -33.40 -36.38
C GLN A 134 2.45 -33.44 -37.81
N LYS A 135 3.22 -34.49 -38.09
CA LYS A 135 3.54 -34.95 -39.44
C LYS A 135 2.31 -35.69 -39.98
N ASN A 136 2.03 -35.41 -41.26
CA ASN A 136 1.35 -36.20 -42.30
C ASN A 136 0.49 -37.39 -41.88
#